data_AF-A0A7K2IRP3-F1
#
_entry.id   AF-A0A7K2IRP3-F1
#
_cell.length_a   1.000
_cell.length_b   1.000
_cell.length_c   1.000
_cell.angle_alpha   90.00
_cell.angle_beta   90.00
_cell.angle_gamma   90.00
#
_symmetry.space_group_name_H-M   'P 1'
#
loop_
_entity.id
_entity.type
_entity.pdbx_description
1 polymer ?
#
loop_
_entity_poly.entity_id
_entity_poly.type
_entity_poly.pdbx_seq_one_letter_code
_entity_poly.pdbx_strand_id
1 'polypeptide(L)'
;MDELSANPEEGFLKGNEAEILAEAMVGLEDTFELLMNEAVGKTGSLIGTAYISFRNNVQPTIRTVQENGLALANDIQSGSAQIAKEDYEASEVYNGAWNEMPEVNF
;
A
#
# COMPACT_ATOMS: atom_id res chain seq x y z
N MET A 1 -27.35 -10.43 7.86
CA MET A 1 -26.09 -9.83 8.29
C MET A 1 -25.03 -10.76 7.74
N ASP A 2 -24.59 -10.54 6.51
CA ASP A 2 -23.42 -11.23 5.97
C ASP A 2 -22.22 -10.61 6.67
N GLU A 3 -21.74 -11.27 7.73
CA GLU A 3 -20.40 -11.06 8.22
C GLU A 3 -19.48 -11.38 7.05
N LEU A 4 -18.88 -10.34 6.45
CA LEU A 4 -17.76 -10.46 5.55
C LEU A 4 -16.64 -11.15 6.33
N SER A 5 -16.62 -12.48 6.36
CA SER A 5 -15.42 -13.23 6.71
C SER A 5 -14.40 -12.82 5.68
N ALA A 6 -13.48 -11.94 6.05
CA ALA A 6 -12.42 -11.54 5.17
C ALA A 6 -11.58 -12.80 4.90
N ASN A 7 -11.79 -13.39 3.74
CA ASN A 7 -11.13 -14.63 3.36
C ASN A 7 -9.60 -14.39 3.42
N PRO A 8 -8.81 -15.27 4.05
CA PRO A 8 -7.35 -15.18 4.08
C PRO A 8 -6.70 -14.90 2.70
N GLU A 9 -7.32 -15.38 1.62
CA GLU A 9 -6.92 -15.08 0.24
C GLU A 9 -7.01 -13.58 -0.10
N GLU A 10 -8.06 -12.89 0.35
CA GLU A 10 -8.27 -11.46 0.13
C GLU A 10 -7.28 -10.60 0.94
N GLY A 11 -6.93 -11.03 2.16
CA GLY A 11 -5.87 -10.40 2.95
C GLY A 11 -4.47 -10.55 2.32
N PHE A 12 -4.18 -11.72 1.73
CA PHE A 12 -2.95 -11.96 0.98
C PHE A 12 -2.88 -11.10 -0.29
N LEU A 13 -3.97 -11.00 -1.05
CA LEU A 13 -4.05 -10.16 -2.24
C LEU A 13 -3.84 -8.68 -1.92
N LYS A 14 -4.50 -8.16 -0.87
CA LYS A 14 -4.33 -6.76 -0.43
C LYS A 14 -2.93 -6.46 0.09
N GLY A 15 -2.29 -7.41 0.77
CA GLY A 15 -0.88 -7.30 1.17
C GLY A 15 0.06 -7.20 -0.03
N ASN A 16 -0.17 -7.98 -1.07
CA ASN A 16 0.60 -7.93 -2.31
C ASN A 16 0.38 -6.63 -3.09
N GLU A 17 -0.86 -6.14 -3.17
CA GLU A 17 -1.16 -4.83 -3.76
C GLU A 17 -0.49 -3.67 -3.02
N ALA A 18 -0.42 -3.74 -1.68
CA ALA A 18 0.31 -2.76 -0.87
C ALA A 18 1.82 -2.80 -1.12
N GLU A 19 2.40 -3.99 -1.28
CA GLU A 19 3.83 -4.15 -1.60
C GLU A 19 4.16 -3.56 -2.97
N ILE A 20 3.35 -3.86 -4.00
CA ILE A 20 3.49 -3.27 -5.35
C ILE A 20 3.38 -1.74 -5.29
N LEU A 21 2.44 -1.20 -4.51
CA LEU A 21 2.31 0.23 -4.32
C LEU A 21 3.55 0.83 -3.65
N ALA A 22 4.07 0.20 -2.59
CA ALA A 22 5.28 0.65 -1.92
C ALA A 22 6.47 0.65 -2.88
N GLU A 23 6.68 -0.45 -3.61
CA GLU A 23 7.76 -0.57 -4.61
C GLU A 23 7.66 0.52 -5.69
N ALA A 24 6.46 0.83 -6.18
CA ALA A 24 6.26 1.88 -7.16
C ALA A 24 6.56 3.29 -6.63
N MET A 25 6.44 3.50 -5.32
CA MET A 25 6.70 4.79 -4.67
C MET A 25 8.16 4.95 -4.27
N VAL A 26 8.85 3.86 -3.92
CA VAL A 26 10.27 3.89 -3.56
C VAL A 26 11.10 4.42 -4.73
N GLY A 27 11.85 5.50 -4.48
CA GLY A 27 12.76 6.08 -5.46
C GLY A 27 12.08 6.96 -6.51
N LEU A 28 10.80 7.32 -6.33
CA LEU A 28 10.09 8.25 -7.21
C LEU A 28 10.78 9.63 -7.24
N GLU A 29 11.13 10.18 -6.08
CA GLU A 29 11.85 11.45 -5.97
C GLU A 29 13.23 11.37 -6.64
N ASP A 30 14.01 10.34 -6.33
CA ASP A 30 15.36 10.14 -6.86
C ASP A 30 15.35 9.99 -8.39
N THR A 31 14.38 9.25 -8.92
CA THR A 31 14.19 9.08 -10.37
C THR A 31 13.82 10.41 -11.02
N PHE A 32 12.93 11.19 -10.40
CA PHE A 32 12.59 12.53 -10.88
C PHE A 32 13.82 13.43 -10.92
N GLU A 33 14.60 13.48 -9.84
CA GLU A 33 15.81 14.28 -9.78
C GLU A 33 16.83 13.86 -10.85
N LEU A 34 17.05 12.54 -11.02
CA LEU A 34 17.96 11.99 -12.02
C LEU A 34 17.57 12.43 -13.44
N LEU A 35 16.29 12.26 -13.81
CA LEU A 35 15.79 12.64 -15.14
C LEU A 35 15.94 14.15 -15.40
N MET A 36 15.65 14.97 -14.39
CA MET A 36 15.79 16.41 -14.48
C MET A 36 17.24 16.84 -14.64
N ASN A 37 18.16 16.22 -13.89
CA ASN A 37 19.60 16.47 -14.02
C ASN A 37 20.13 16.06 -15.40
N GLU A 38 19.65 14.94 -15.94
CA GLU A 38 20.02 14.48 -17.28
C GLU A 38 19.50 15.45 -18.37
N ALA A 39 18.29 15.97 -18.22
CA ALA A 39 17.73 16.98 -19.11
C ALA A 39 18.55 18.28 -19.07
N VAL A 40 18.95 18.75 -17.88
CA VAL A 40 19.84 19.91 -17.73
C VAL A 40 21.14 19.69 -18.50
N GLY A 41 21.78 18.52 -18.34
CA GLY A 41 23.05 18.20 -19.01
C GLY A 41 22.97 18.14 -20.54
N LYS A 42 21.77 17.89 -21.11
CA LYS A 42 21.54 17.83 -22.55
C LYS A 42 21.10 19.16 -23.17
N THR A 43 20.97 20.22 -22.38
CA THR A 43 20.41 21.51 -22.81
C THR A 43 21.42 22.66 -22.71
N GLY A 44 21.19 23.74 -23.46
CA GLY A 44 21.98 24.97 -23.33
C GLY A 44 21.64 25.73 -22.04
N SER A 45 22.55 26.63 -21.60
CA SER A 45 22.50 27.33 -20.30
C SER A 45 21.13 27.93 -19.93
N LEU A 46 20.44 28.55 -20.89
CA LEU A 46 19.16 29.21 -20.65
C LEU A 46 18.01 28.21 -20.36
N ILE A 47 17.99 27.10 -21.10
CA ILE A 47 17.01 26.03 -20.94
C ILE A 47 17.33 25.19 -19.68
N GLY A 48 18.61 24.92 -19.43
CA GLY A 48 19.04 24.21 -18.23
C GLY A 48 18.63 24.92 -16.94
N THR A 49 18.70 26.26 -16.92
CA THR A 49 18.22 27.05 -15.77
C THR A 49 16.72 26.88 -15.52
N ALA A 50 15.92 26.80 -16.58
CA ALA A 50 14.48 26.54 -16.46
C ALA A 50 14.18 25.14 -15.89
N TYR A 51 14.92 24.11 -16.33
CA TYR A 51 14.80 22.77 -15.77
C TYR A 51 15.20 22.71 -14.29
N ILE A 52 16.27 23.40 -13.88
CA ILE A 52 16.67 23.48 -12.46
C ILE A 52 15.56 24.12 -11.62
N SER A 53 15.01 25.25 -12.08
CA SER A 53 13.91 25.94 -11.39
C SER A 53 12.67 25.05 -11.28
N PHE A 54 12.29 24.39 -12.38
CA PHE A 54 11.17 23.44 -12.38
C PHE A 54 11.40 22.29 -11.39
N ARG A 55 12.58 21.65 -11.42
CA ARG A 55 12.94 20.58 -10.48
C ARG A 55 12.75 21.05 -9.04
N ASN A 56 13.36 22.17 -8.67
CA ASN A 56 13.33 22.67 -7.29
C ASN A 56 11.90 23.01 -6.83
N ASN A 57 11.02 23.46 -7.74
CA ASN A 57 9.63 23.78 -7.41
C ASN A 57 8.75 22.53 -7.27
N VAL A 58 9.02 21.49 -8.06
CA VAL A 58 8.17 20.29 -8.16
C VAL A 58 8.65 19.16 -7.23
N GLN A 59 9.94 19.07 -6.95
CA GLN A 59 10.54 18.04 -6.09
C GLN A 59 9.84 17.88 -4.73
N PRO A 60 9.49 18.96 -4.00
CA PRO A 60 8.74 18.82 -2.74
C PRO A 60 7.39 18.12 -2.91
N THR A 61 6.67 18.43 -3.99
CA THR A 61 5.37 17.79 -4.29
C THR A 61 5.56 16.31 -4.63
N ILE A 62 6.60 15.96 -5.39
CA ILE A 62 6.91 14.57 -5.71
C ILE A 62 7.26 13.79 -4.43
N ARG A 63 8.05 14.39 -3.54
CA ARG A 63 8.35 13.80 -2.22
C ARG A 63 7.07 13.54 -1.43
N THR A 64 6.15 14.51 -1.36
CA THR A 64 4.85 14.31 -0.69
C THR A 64 4.05 13.16 -1.28
N VAL A 65 4.04 13.01 -2.61
CA VAL A 65 3.37 11.87 -3.26
C VAL A 65 4.01 10.55 -2.86
N GLN A 66 5.34 10.46 -2.88
CA GLN A 66 6.08 9.28 -2.44
C GLN A 66 5.77 8.95 -0.97
N GLU A 67 5.87 9.92 -0.06
CA GLU A 67 5.60 9.73 1.37
C GLU A 67 4.16 9.27 1.62
N ASN A 68 3.19 9.90 0.97
CA ASN A 68 1.78 9.52 1.10
C ASN A 68 1.50 8.12 0.54
N GLY A 69 2.12 7.76 -0.58
CA GLY A 69 1.97 6.44 -1.19
C GLY A 69 2.56 5.33 -0.31
N LEU A 70 3.72 5.58 0.30
CA LEU A 70 4.34 4.66 1.27
C LEU A 70 3.50 4.53 2.55
N ALA A 71 2.97 5.64 3.07
CA ALA A 71 2.07 5.61 4.22
C ALA A 71 0.81 4.78 3.92
N LEU A 72 0.18 5.00 2.76
CA LEU A 72 -0.99 4.25 2.34
C LEU A 72 -0.69 2.74 2.20
N ALA A 73 0.45 2.38 1.60
CA ALA A 73 0.86 0.99 1.51
C ALA A 73 1.01 0.33 2.89
N ASN A 74 1.67 1.02 3.83
CA ASN A 74 1.82 0.55 5.20
C ASN A 74 0.48 0.39 5.93
N ASP A 75 -0.46 1.31 5.71
CA ASP A 75 -1.79 1.25 6.31
C ASP A 75 -2.60 0.07 5.75
N ILE A 76 -2.54 -0.19 4.44
CA ILE A 76 -3.20 -1.34 3.81
C ILE A 76 -2.61 -2.65 4.34
N GLN A 77 -1.29 -2.75 4.45
CA GLN A 77 -0.62 -3.94 4.96
C GLN A 77 -0.98 -4.18 6.45
N SER A 78 -0.98 -3.13 7.26
CA SER A 78 -1.35 -3.20 8.68
C SER A 78 -2.81 -3.58 8.87
N GLY A 79 -3.73 -2.98 8.10
CA GLY A 79 -5.15 -3.31 8.12
C GLY A 79 -5.41 -4.75 7.67
N SER A 80 -4.72 -5.23 6.64
CA SER A 80 -4.83 -6.61 6.17
C SER A 80 -4.33 -7.62 7.22
N ALA A 81 -3.24 -7.29 7.93
CA ALA A 81 -2.74 -8.10 9.03
C ALA A 81 -3.69 -8.14 10.23
N GLN A 82 -4.32 -7.00 10.56
CA GLN A 82 -5.31 -6.94 11.63
C GLN A 82 -6.54 -7.79 11.31
N ILE A 83 -7.06 -7.69 10.08
CA ILE A 83 -8.20 -8.49 9.61
C ILE A 83 -7.88 -9.99 9.70
N ALA A 84 -6.70 -10.42 9.23
CA ALA A 84 -6.31 -11.83 9.30
C ALA A 84 -6.17 -12.34 10.75
N LYS A 85 -5.71 -11.48 11.67
CA LYS A 85 -5.64 -11.81 13.09
C LYS A 85 -7.03 -11.94 13.72
N GLU A 86 -7.94 -11.01 13.44
CA GLU A 86 -9.32 -11.05 13.92
C GLU A 86 -10.05 -12.30 13.40
N ASP A 87 -9.83 -12.69 12.13
CA ASP A 87 -10.37 -13.94 11.56
C ASP A 87 -9.82 -15.19 12.25
N TYR A 88 -8.50 -15.24 12.51
CA TYR A 88 -7.89 -16.33 13.29
C TYR A 88 -8.46 -16.42 14.70
N GLU A 89 -8.52 -15.31 15.44
CA GLU A 89 -9.07 -15.26 16.80
C GLU A 89 -10.56 -15.64 16.81
N ALA A 90 -11.35 -15.21 15.83
CA ALA A 90 -12.74 -15.63 15.67
C ALA A 90 -12.86 -17.14 15.38
N SER A 91 -11.97 -17.71 14.57
CA SER A 91 -11.95 -19.14 14.25
C SER A 91 -11.63 -20.03 15.48
N GLU A 92 -10.78 -19.56 16.40
CA GLU A 92 -10.49 -20.29 17.64
C GLU A 92 -11.62 -20.19 18.67
N VAL A 93 -12.39 -19.11 18.66
CA VAL A 93 -13.57 -18.93 19.53
C VAL A 93 -14.81 -19.62 18.95
N TYR A 94 -14.87 -19.84 17.64
CA TYR A 94 -15.98 -20.54 16.97
C TYR A 94 -15.93 -22.06 17.21
N ASN A 95 -16.29 -22.50 18.41
CA ASN A 95 -16.73 -23.87 18.68
C ASN A 95 -18.15 -24.05 18.11
N GLY A 96 -18.27 -24.20 16.79
CA GLY A 96 -19.47 -24.53 16.02
C GLY A 96 -20.85 -24.38 16.70
N ALA A 97 -21.76 -23.61 16.09
CA ALA A 97 -23.15 -23.40 16.53
C ALA A 97 -24.01 -24.67 16.75
N TRP A 98 -23.44 -25.86 16.54
CA TRP A 98 -24.09 -27.17 16.60
C TRP A 98 -23.66 -28.05 17.79
N ASN A 99 -22.69 -27.63 18.61
CA ASN A 99 -22.26 -28.40 19.79
C ASN A 99 -23.29 -28.41 20.93
N GLU A 100 -24.34 -27.58 20.85
CA GLU A 100 -25.44 -27.52 21.82
C GLU A 100 -26.75 -28.14 21.31
N MET A 101 -26.79 -28.75 20.12
CA MET A 101 -28.01 -29.42 19.69
C MET A 101 -28.18 -30.77 20.40
N PRO A 102 -29.30 -31.01 21.10
CA PRO A 102 -29.59 -32.32 21.66
C PRO A 102 -29.77 -33.37 20.54
N GLU A 103 -29.29 -34.59 20.76
CA GLU A 103 -29.52 -35.73 19.87
C GLU A 103 -31.02 -35.89 19.61
N VAL A 104 -31.43 -35.73 18.35
CA VAL A 104 -32.79 -36.02 17.92
C VAL A 104 -32.89 -37.53 17.70
N ASN A 105 -33.39 -38.25 18.70
CA ASN A 105 -33.77 -39.66 18.56
C ASN A 105 -35.05 -39.75 17.70
N PHE A 106 -34.95 -40.44 16.56
CA PHE A 106 -36.12 -40.92 15.80
C PHE A 106 -36.55 -42.30 16.32
#